data_AF-A0A9J7GCJ5-F1
#
_entry.id   AF-A0A9J7GCJ5-F1
#
_cell.length_a   1.000
_cell.length_b   1.000
_cell.length_c   1.000
_cell.angle_alpha   90.00
_cell.angle_beta   90.00
_cell.angle_gamma   90.00
#
_symmetry.space_group_name_H-M   'P 1'
#
loop_
_entity.id
_entity.type
_entity.pdbx_description
1 polymer ?
#
loop_
_entity_poly.entity_id
_entity_poly.type
_entity_poly.pdbx_seq_one_letter_code
_entity_poly.pdbx_strand_id
1 'polypeptide(L)'
;MRYEVLCLVLLGLLVAQGTGEDCPHKKAATLLPSFTMTPTATESTASSTTSHRPTTTSHRNVTVLPTSNSTATSSGPTTSTHNPAVTTSHGNATVYPTTNNGTAPSPGFSTIGPQPGPTPPSPSPSPGSKEALGNYTWTNGSQPCVQLQAQIQIRILYPTQGGGKAWGITTLNPNKTKVQGGCDHAYPHLSLSFPYGRLTFGFKQDMEQGTVYLNYMAVEYNVSFPQAAQWTFSAQNSSLRELQAPLGQSFCCRNTSIVLSPAVHLDLLFLRLQAAQLPNTGHLGPCFSCTSDQSLLLPLIIGLVLLGLLTLVLIAFCITRRRQSTYQPL
;
A
#
# COMPACT_ATOMS: atom_id res chain seq x y z
N MET A 1 -26.61 53.85 -23.07
CA MET A 1 -27.85 53.09 -22.82
C MET A 1 -27.76 51.61 -23.23
N ARG A 2 -27.54 51.23 -24.50
CA ARG A 2 -27.54 49.79 -24.89
C ARG A 2 -26.47 48.90 -24.23
N TYR A 3 -25.32 49.43 -23.80
CA TYR A 3 -24.27 48.67 -23.11
C TYR A 3 -24.59 48.41 -21.62
N GLU A 4 -25.12 49.41 -20.90
CA GLU A 4 -25.62 49.27 -19.52
C GLU A 4 -26.65 48.14 -19.40
N VAL A 5 -27.62 48.11 -20.33
CA VAL A 5 -28.65 47.07 -20.38
C VAL A 5 -28.04 45.68 -20.62
N LEU A 6 -26.98 45.56 -21.43
CA LEU A 6 -26.31 44.28 -21.66
C LEU A 6 -25.54 43.80 -20.42
N CYS A 7 -24.88 44.71 -19.71
CA CYS A 7 -24.19 44.41 -18.45
C CYS A 7 -25.18 43.96 -17.34
N LEU A 8 -26.31 44.66 -17.20
CA LEU A 8 -27.35 44.30 -16.24
C LEU A 8 -28.03 42.95 -16.57
N VAL A 9 -28.21 42.62 -17.85
CA VAL A 9 -28.71 41.30 -18.28
C VAL A 9 -27.69 40.19 -17.97
N LEU A 10 -26.39 40.44 -18.15
CA LEU A 10 -25.33 39.49 -17.80
C LEU A 10 -25.20 39.26 -16.28
N LEU A 11 -25.32 40.30 -15.46
CA LEU A 11 -25.38 40.13 -14.00
C LEU A 11 -26.68 39.42 -13.55
N GLY A 12 -27.82 39.71 -14.18
CA GLY A 12 -29.09 39.05 -13.86
C GLY A 12 -29.07 37.54 -14.12
N LEU A 13 -28.43 37.10 -15.21
CA LEU A 13 -28.26 35.69 -15.55
C LEU A 13 -27.34 34.92 -14.57
N LEU A 14 -26.40 35.60 -13.91
CA LEU A 14 -25.51 35.00 -12.91
C LEU A 14 -26.19 34.81 -11.54
N VAL A 15 -27.20 35.61 -11.21
CA VAL A 15 -27.95 35.48 -9.93
C VAL A 15 -29.05 34.42 -10.03
N ALA A 16 -29.58 34.15 -11.23
CA ALA A 16 -30.75 33.28 -11.43
C ALA A 16 -30.49 31.75 -11.38
N GLN A 17 -29.24 31.29 -11.29
CA GLN A 17 -28.93 29.84 -11.23
C GLN A 17 -28.89 29.27 -9.80
N GLY A 18 -29.38 30.04 -8.82
CA GLY A 18 -29.34 29.73 -7.38
C GLY A 18 -30.54 28.99 -6.79
N THR A 19 -31.32 28.22 -7.56
CA THR A 19 -32.33 27.28 -7.03
C THR A 19 -32.48 26.10 -7.98
N GLY A 20 -32.44 24.87 -7.46
CA GLY A 20 -32.54 23.66 -8.29
C GLY A 20 -33.96 23.15 -8.44
N GLU A 21 -34.22 22.39 -9.51
CA GLU A 21 -35.01 21.17 -9.41
C GLU A 21 -34.75 20.17 -10.57
N ASP A 22 -34.95 18.91 -10.22
CA ASP A 22 -35.20 17.67 -10.97
C ASP A 22 -34.54 17.29 -12.31
N CYS A 23 -34.23 15.99 -12.41
CA CYS A 23 -33.61 15.33 -13.57
C CYS A 23 -34.62 14.48 -14.36
N PRO A 24 -34.89 14.77 -15.65
CA PRO A 24 -35.56 13.82 -16.53
C PRO A 24 -34.56 12.85 -17.19
N HIS A 25 -34.80 11.56 -17.06
CA HIS A 25 -34.08 10.52 -17.80
C HIS A 25 -34.21 10.70 -19.33
N LYS A 26 -33.10 10.55 -20.09
CA LYS A 26 -32.94 9.44 -21.07
C LYS A 26 -31.63 9.44 -21.89
N LYS A 27 -31.19 8.20 -22.15
CA LYS A 27 -30.39 7.71 -23.29
C LYS A 27 -28.95 8.24 -23.44
N ALA A 28 -28.00 7.41 -23.01
CA ALA A 28 -26.60 7.47 -23.42
C ALA A 28 -26.45 7.13 -24.92
N ALA A 29 -25.55 7.84 -25.60
CA ALA A 29 -25.04 7.47 -26.92
C ALA A 29 -23.60 6.94 -26.77
N THR A 30 -23.37 5.69 -27.16
CA THR A 30 -22.05 5.06 -27.12
C THR A 30 -21.19 5.58 -28.27
N LEU A 31 -20.13 6.33 -27.97
CA LEU A 31 -19.08 6.65 -28.94
C LEU A 31 -17.87 5.75 -28.69
N LEU A 32 -17.57 4.90 -29.68
CA LEU A 32 -16.35 4.09 -29.73
C LEU A 32 -15.13 4.98 -30.05
N PRO A 33 -14.05 4.94 -29.27
CA PRO A 33 -12.80 5.56 -29.67
C PRO A 33 -12.10 4.71 -30.74
N SER A 34 -11.86 5.29 -31.92
CA SER A 34 -10.95 4.70 -32.92
C SER A 34 -9.51 4.92 -32.52
N PHE A 35 -8.74 3.84 -32.42
CA PHE A 35 -7.30 3.87 -32.13
C PHE A 35 -6.50 3.93 -33.43
N THR A 36 -5.76 5.03 -33.63
CA THR A 36 -4.74 5.13 -34.69
C THR A 36 -3.37 4.95 -34.06
N MET A 37 -2.70 3.84 -34.33
CA MET A 37 -1.32 3.63 -33.90
C MET A 37 -0.35 4.29 -34.90
N THR A 38 0.51 5.17 -34.40
CA THR A 38 1.68 5.66 -35.14
C THR A 38 2.92 4.94 -34.58
N PRO A 39 3.69 4.19 -35.38
CA PRO A 39 4.93 3.58 -34.92
C PRO A 39 6.03 4.64 -34.85
N THR A 40 6.62 4.84 -33.67
CA THR A 40 7.85 5.64 -33.53
C THR A 40 9.05 4.77 -33.86
N ALA A 41 9.81 5.14 -34.89
CA ALA A 41 11.06 4.47 -35.23
C ALA A 41 12.14 4.81 -34.19
N THR A 42 12.90 3.80 -33.76
CA THR A 42 14.12 3.99 -32.97
C THR A 42 15.26 4.31 -33.93
N GLU A 43 15.86 5.49 -33.79
CA GLU A 43 17.13 5.81 -34.46
C GLU A 43 18.25 5.89 -33.41
N SER A 44 19.36 5.23 -33.70
CA SER A 44 20.50 5.11 -32.79
C SER A 44 21.50 6.23 -33.09
N THR A 45 22.17 6.75 -32.06
CA THR A 45 23.34 7.62 -32.25
C THR A 45 24.41 7.25 -31.23
N ALA A 46 25.56 6.82 -31.75
CA ALA A 46 26.73 6.46 -30.96
C ALA A 46 27.89 7.41 -31.28
N SER A 47 28.48 8.02 -30.24
CA SER A 47 29.81 8.67 -30.16
C SER A 47 29.80 9.67 -28.99
N SER A 48 30.89 10.00 -28.29
CA SER A 48 32.24 9.42 -28.16
C SER A 48 32.97 10.19 -27.01
N THR A 49 34.15 9.71 -26.58
CA THR A 49 35.16 10.47 -25.77
C THR A 49 34.78 10.74 -24.29
N THR A 50 35.68 10.85 -23.30
CA THR A 50 37.16 10.98 -23.28
C THR A 50 37.80 10.28 -22.08
N SER A 51 39.05 9.81 -22.22
CA SER A 51 39.89 9.29 -21.13
C SER A 51 40.67 10.41 -20.42
N HIS A 52 40.61 10.51 -19.08
CA HIS A 52 41.55 11.30 -18.29
C HIS A 52 41.92 10.65 -16.93
N ARG A 53 43.21 10.28 -16.83
CA ARG A 53 44.05 10.14 -15.61
C ARG A 53 44.56 11.56 -15.24
N PRO A 54 44.85 11.98 -13.98
CA PRO A 54 45.58 11.30 -12.89
C PRO A 54 44.82 11.34 -11.53
N THR A 55 45.35 11.08 -10.31
CA THR A 55 46.74 11.01 -9.78
C THR A 55 46.84 10.04 -8.59
N THR A 56 48.05 9.57 -8.24
CA THR A 56 48.37 8.81 -7.02
C THR A 56 48.91 9.71 -5.90
N THR A 57 48.48 9.49 -4.65
CA THR A 57 49.22 9.92 -3.45
C THR A 57 49.34 8.77 -2.46
N SER A 58 50.58 8.40 -2.15
CA SER A 58 50.98 7.44 -1.11
C SER A 58 51.07 8.15 0.24
N HIS A 59 50.78 7.46 1.35
CA HIS A 59 51.58 7.58 2.60
C HIS A 59 51.51 6.31 3.47
N ARG A 60 52.64 6.03 4.14
CA ARG A 60 53.13 4.70 4.62
C ARG A 60 54.09 4.92 5.81
N ASN A 61 54.14 4.18 6.91
CA ASN A 61 53.35 3.06 7.46
C ASN A 61 53.45 3.10 9.00
N VAL A 62 52.55 2.43 9.73
CA VAL A 62 52.94 1.77 11.01
C VAL A 62 52.35 0.36 11.09
N THR A 63 53.20 -0.59 11.43
CA THR A 63 52.88 -2.02 11.62
C THR A 63 53.28 -2.41 13.04
N VAL A 64 52.37 -2.99 13.83
CA VAL A 64 52.73 -3.88 14.95
C VAL A 64 51.69 -5.00 15.08
N LEU A 65 52.21 -6.23 15.19
CA LEU A 65 51.58 -7.53 15.51
C LEU A 65 52.71 -8.37 16.16
N PRO A 66 52.52 -9.52 16.83
CA PRO A 66 51.38 -10.12 17.56
C PRO A 66 51.74 -10.46 19.04
N THR A 67 50.94 -11.32 19.71
CA THR A 67 51.37 -12.46 20.60
C THR A 67 50.94 -12.46 22.10
N SER A 68 49.89 -13.25 22.37
CA SER A 68 49.77 -14.38 23.34
C SER A 68 50.25 -14.37 24.82
N ASN A 69 49.35 -14.88 25.68
CA ASN A 69 49.49 -16.00 26.67
C ASN A 69 49.65 -15.81 28.22
N SER A 70 48.82 -16.61 28.92
CA SER A 70 48.97 -17.23 30.28
C SER A 70 48.88 -16.32 31.54
N THR A 71 48.47 -16.76 32.74
CA THR A 71 48.36 -18.13 33.36
C THR A 71 47.20 -18.22 34.39
N ALA A 72 46.82 -19.44 34.83
CA ALA A 72 45.72 -19.78 35.75
C ALA A 72 46.13 -20.03 37.23
N THR A 73 45.14 -20.25 38.14
CA THR A 73 45.13 -21.08 39.39
C THR A 73 43.66 -21.04 39.91
N SER A 74 42.81 -22.09 40.03
CA SER A 74 42.82 -23.43 40.68
C SER A 74 42.34 -23.49 42.14
N SER A 75 41.18 -24.14 42.41
CA SER A 75 40.90 -24.97 43.62
C SER A 75 39.49 -25.62 43.63
N GLY A 76 39.38 -26.89 44.06
CA GLY A 76 38.17 -27.62 44.55
C GLY A 76 38.51 -28.32 45.89
N PRO A 77 37.89 -29.43 46.38
CA PRO A 77 36.71 -30.25 45.99
C PRO A 77 35.63 -30.35 47.14
N THR A 78 34.49 -31.08 47.10
CA THR A 78 34.19 -32.54 47.30
C THR A 78 32.65 -32.79 47.19
N THR A 79 32.10 -33.82 46.52
CA THR A 79 31.89 -35.27 46.87
C THR A 79 30.72 -35.61 47.84
N SER A 80 29.70 -36.35 47.37
CA SER A 80 28.97 -37.41 48.11
C SER A 80 28.11 -38.30 47.18
N THR A 81 27.77 -39.51 47.62
CA THR A 81 27.25 -40.65 46.84
C THR A 81 26.13 -41.38 47.60
N HIS A 82 25.05 -41.83 46.94
CA HIS A 82 24.42 -43.12 47.28
C HIS A 82 23.42 -43.66 46.24
N ASN A 83 23.51 -44.97 46.00
CA ASN A 83 22.46 -45.89 45.55
C ASN A 83 22.39 -46.99 46.64
N PRO A 84 21.26 -47.65 46.96
CA PRO A 84 21.12 -49.02 46.45
C PRO A 84 19.69 -49.62 46.33
N ALA A 85 19.64 -50.67 45.50
CA ALA A 85 18.93 -51.95 45.70
C ALA A 85 17.42 -52.13 45.41
N VAL A 86 17.17 -53.35 44.90
CA VAL A 86 15.93 -54.02 44.51
C VAL A 86 15.34 -54.78 45.71
N THR A 87 14.02 -55.04 45.75
CA THR A 87 13.38 -56.36 46.08
C THR A 87 11.85 -56.32 45.90
N THR A 88 11.29 -57.49 45.57
CA THR A 88 9.90 -57.87 45.24
C THR A 88 8.89 -57.86 46.40
N SER A 89 7.58 -57.77 46.10
CA SER A 89 6.52 -58.50 46.82
C SER A 89 5.27 -58.76 45.95
N HIS A 90 4.42 -59.70 46.37
CA HIS A 90 3.34 -60.35 45.59
C HIS A 90 1.91 -59.98 46.06
N GLY A 91 0.93 -60.28 45.18
CA GLY A 91 -0.47 -60.60 45.54
C GLY A 91 -1.52 -59.56 45.14
N ASN A 92 -2.77 -59.93 44.81
CA ASN A 92 -3.36 -61.28 44.64
C ASN A 92 -4.71 -61.20 43.88
N ALA A 93 -5.13 -62.29 43.20
CA ALA A 93 -6.48 -62.59 42.66
C ALA A 93 -7.17 -61.56 41.71
N THR A 94 -7.93 -61.94 40.68
CA THR A 94 -8.99 -62.97 40.64
C THR A 94 -9.11 -63.62 39.25
N VAL A 95 -9.47 -64.90 39.22
CA VAL A 95 -9.70 -65.74 38.03
C VAL A 95 -11.20 -65.92 37.81
N TYR A 96 -11.69 -65.91 36.56
CA TYR A 96 -12.68 -66.89 36.06
C TYR A 96 -12.57 -67.01 34.52
N PRO A 97 -12.69 -68.21 33.91
CA PRO A 97 -12.39 -68.41 32.49
C PRO A 97 -13.63 -68.71 31.62
N THR A 98 -13.53 -68.44 30.32
CA THR A 98 -14.35 -69.15 29.33
C THR A 98 -13.55 -69.46 28.06
N THR A 99 -13.46 -70.75 27.75
CA THR A 99 -12.99 -71.33 26.47
C THR A 99 -13.81 -70.79 25.28
N ASN A 100 -13.25 -70.79 24.05
CA ASN A 100 -13.91 -71.37 22.86
C ASN A 100 -13.03 -71.29 21.58
N ASN A 101 -13.16 -72.36 20.78
CA ASN A 101 -12.49 -72.71 19.52
C ASN A 101 -11.91 -71.59 18.63
N GLY A 102 -10.75 -71.90 18.03
CA GLY A 102 -10.24 -71.16 16.88
C GLY A 102 -10.84 -71.62 15.55
N THR A 103 -10.84 -70.70 14.58
CA THR A 103 -10.92 -70.94 13.13
C THR A 103 -10.07 -69.87 12.45
N ALA A 104 -9.17 -70.24 11.54
CA ALA A 104 -8.32 -69.29 10.82
C ALA A 104 -9.04 -68.68 9.61
N PRO A 105 -8.76 -67.40 9.27
CA PRO A 105 -8.99 -66.87 7.92
C PRO A 105 -7.70 -66.44 7.22
N SER A 106 -7.73 -66.56 5.89
CA SER A 106 -6.65 -66.30 4.91
C SER A 106 -6.16 -64.83 4.87
N PRO A 107 -4.89 -64.55 4.52
CA PRO A 107 -4.39 -63.19 4.32
C PRO A 107 -4.93 -62.56 3.03
N GLY A 108 -5.91 -61.66 3.15
CA GLY A 108 -6.38 -60.82 2.05
C GLY A 108 -5.43 -59.64 1.77
N PHE A 109 -4.88 -59.58 0.56
CA PHE A 109 -4.12 -58.41 0.10
C PHE A 109 -5.02 -57.16 0.06
N SER A 110 -4.66 -56.12 0.82
CA SER A 110 -5.31 -54.80 0.73
C SER A 110 -4.39 -53.82 0.02
N THR A 111 -4.72 -53.47 -1.21
CA THR A 111 -3.96 -52.49 -2.00
C THR A 111 -4.26 -51.07 -1.50
N ILE A 112 -3.35 -50.49 -0.72
CA ILE A 112 -3.46 -49.11 -0.24
C ILE A 112 -3.16 -48.16 -1.41
N GLY A 113 -4.19 -47.42 -1.86
CA GLY A 113 -4.03 -46.34 -2.83
C GLY A 113 -3.26 -45.14 -2.24
N PRO A 114 -2.58 -44.32 -3.06
CA PRO A 114 -1.78 -43.21 -2.58
C PRO A 114 -2.66 -42.15 -1.90
N GLN A 115 -2.24 -41.71 -0.72
CA GLN A 115 -2.92 -40.68 0.07
C GLN A 115 -2.94 -39.34 -0.67
N PRO A 116 -4.09 -38.62 -0.73
CA PRO A 116 -4.12 -37.27 -1.28
C PRO A 116 -3.16 -36.35 -0.54
N GLY A 117 -2.27 -35.68 -1.28
CA GLY A 117 -1.41 -34.63 -0.72
C GLY A 117 -2.22 -33.44 -0.22
N PRO A 118 -1.63 -32.56 0.62
CA PRO A 118 -2.32 -31.40 1.17
C PRO A 118 -2.84 -30.49 0.04
N THR A 119 -4.13 -30.16 0.12
CA THR A 119 -4.84 -29.35 -0.88
C THR A 119 -4.19 -27.97 -1.03
N PRO A 120 -3.97 -27.45 -2.26
CA PRO A 120 -3.47 -26.10 -2.46
C PRO A 120 -4.37 -25.04 -1.78
N PRO A 121 -3.79 -23.95 -1.24
CA PRO A 121 -4.59 -22.86 -0.69
C PRO A 121 -5.50 -22.23 -1.75
N SER A 122 -6.73 -21.93 -1.33
CA SER A 122 -7.84 -21.44 -2.19
C SER A 122 -7.45 -20.18 -2.99
N PRO A 123 -7.95 -20.00 -4.24
CA PRO A 123 -7.64 -18.83 -5.06
C PRO A 123 -7.99 -17.49 -4.38
N SER A 124 -7.15 -16.49 -4.64
CA SER A 124 -7.28 -15.12 -4.14
C SER A 124 -8.67 -14.52 -4.42
N PRO A 125 -9.29 -13.81 -3.46
CA PRO A 125 -10.62 -13.24 -3.66
C PRO A 125 -10.63 -12.14 -4.73
N SER A 126 -11.67 -12.18 -5.59
CA SER A 126 -11.97 -11.19 -6.61
C SER A 126 -12.36 -9.83 -5.99
N PRO A 127 -12.02 -8.68 -6.59
CA PRO A 127 -12.23 -7.37 -5.98
C PRO A 127 -13.63 -6.80 -6.23
N GLY A 128 -14.23 -6.11 -5.24
CA GLY A 128 -15.30 -5.14 -5.53
C GLY A 128 -16.45 -4.93 -4.53
N SER A 129 -16.52 -5.62 -3.38
CA SER A 129 -17.56 -5.32 -2.38
C SER A 129 -17.14 -4.20 -1.42
N LYS A 130 -18.12 -3.43 -0.91
CA LYS A 130 -17.89 -2.41 0.15
C LYS A 130 -17.25 -2.97 1.42
N GLU A 131 -17.31 -4.28 1.61
CA GLU A 131 -16.73 -5.03 2.73
C GLU A 131 -15.19 -4.98 2.76
N ALA A 132 -14.55 -4.55 1.66
CA ALA A 132 -13.11 -4.40 1.58
C ALA A 132 -12.57 -3.09 2.22
N LEU A 133 -13.43 -2.13 2.56
CA LEU A 133 -13.03 -0.89 3.24
C LEU A 133 -12.79 -1.17 4.73
N GLY A 134 -11.53 -1.30 5.13
CA GLY A 134 -11.17 -1.49 6.53
C GLY A 134 -11.10 -0.19 7.33
N ASN A 135 -11.29 -0.29 8.64
CA ASN A 135 -10.98 0.74 9.62
C ASN A 135 -10.05 0.12 10.67
N TYR A 136 -8.77 0.49 10.62
CA TYR A 136 -7.70 -0.10 11.41
C TYR A 136 -7.20 0.94 12.42
N THR A 137 -7.66 0.83 13.67
CA THR A 137 -7.29 1.76 14.74
C THR A 137 -6.44 1.05 15.79
N TRP A 138 -5.39 1.72 16.26
CA TRP A 138 -4.63 1.33 17.45
C TRP A 138 -4.76 2.40 18.53
N THR A 139 -4.91 1.95 19.78
CA THR A 139 -5.08 2.81 20.96
C THR A 139 -3.99 2.55 22.00
N ASN A 140 -3.52 3.61 22.67
CA ASN A 140 -2.74 3.50 23.90
C ASN A 140 -3.70 3.60 25.08
N GLY A 141 -4.10 2.45 25.64
CA GLY A 141 -5.22 2.39 26.57
C GLY A 141 -6.50 2.92 25.91
N SER A 142 -7.08 3.98 26.47
CA SER A 142 -8.29 4.62 25.95
C SER A 142 -8.06 5.66 24.85
N GLN A 143 -6.81 6.09 24.60
CA GLN A 143 -6.53 7.15 23.61
C GLN A 143 -6.14 6.55 22.25
N PRO A 144 -6.83 6.88 21.14
CA PRO A 144 -6.40 6.49 19.80
C PRO A 144 -5.09 7.21 19.42
N CYS A 145 -4.20 6.54 18.69
CA CYS A 145 -2.91 7.13 18.28
C CYS A 145 -2.57 6.94 16.80
N VAL A 146 -3.08 5.88 16.17
CA VAL A 146 -3.04 5.68 14.71
C VAL A 146 -4.38 5.12 14.26
N GLN A 147 -4.92 5.69 13.19
CA GLN A 147 -6.14 5.21 12.53
C GLN A 147 -5.94 5.27 11.01
N LEU A 148 -6.08 4.11 10.36
CA LEU A 148 -6.05 3.94 8.91
C LEU A 148 -7.39 3.42 8.43
N GLN A 149 -8.12 4.21 7.65
CA GLN A 149 -9.29 3.78 6.91
C GLN A 149 -8.92 3.66 5.42
N ALA A 150 -8.96 2.45 4.86
CA ALA A 150 -8.65 2.19 3.46
C ALA A 150 -9.12 0.80 3.02
N GLN A 151 -9.45 0.66 1.74
CA GLN A 151 -9.33 -0.62 1.05
C GLN A 151 -7.87 -0.78 0.63
N ILE A 152 -7.24 -1.85 1.08
CA ILE A 152 -5.81 -2.11 0.86
C ILE A 152 -5.66 -3.22 -0.17
N GLN A 153 -4.89 -2.98 -1.24
CA GLN A 153 -4.49 -4.01 -2.20
C GLN A 153 -2.97 -4.19 -2.18
N ILE A 154 -2.53 -5.44 -2.08
CA ILE A 154 -1.12 -5.81 -2.15
C ILE A 154 -0.88 -6.28 -3.59
N ARG A 155 0.03 -5.60 -4.30
CA ARG A 155 0.33 -5.84 -5.72
C ARG A 155 1.77 -6.34 -5.86
N ILE A 156 1.93 -7.52 -6.43
CA ILE A 156 3.21 -8.27 -6.46
C ILE A 156 3.57 -8.70 -7.88
N LEU A 157 4.80 -8.42 -8.30
CA LEU A 157 5.38 -8.95 -9.53
C LEU A 157 6.08 -10.28 -9.21
N TYR A 158 5.50 -11.39 -9.64
CA TYR A 158 6.00 -12.73 -9.34
C TYR A 158 6.55 -13.43 -10.59
N PRO A 159 7.62 -14.25 -10.45
CA PRO A 159 8.10 -15.12 -11.53
C PRO A 159 7.10 -16.24 -11.82
N THR A 160 6.89 -16.56 -13.09
CA THR A 160 6.00 -17.65 -13.52
C THR A 160 6.78 -18.90 -13.87
N GLN A 161 6.13 -20.07 -13.82
CA GLN A 161 6.74 -21.36 -14.17
C GLN A 161 7.21 -21.43 -15.64
N GLY A 162 6.65 -20.59 -16.52
CA GLY A 162 7.10 -20.41 -17.91
C GLY A 162 8.31 -19.47 -18.07
N GLY A 163 9.01 -19.09 -17.00
CA GLY A 163 10.18 -18.20 -17.05
C GLY A 163 9.87 -16.71 -17.22
N GLY A 164 8.59 -16.33 -17.25
CA GLY A 164 8.14 -14.94 -17.34
C GLY A 164 7.96 -14.28 -15.96
N LYS A 165 7.36 -13.09 -15.97
CA LYS A 165 6.85 -12.42 -14.75
C LYS A 165 5.41 -11.98 -14.97
N ALA A 166 4.59 -12.02 -13.92
CA ALA A 166 3.20 -11.56 -13.95
C ALA A 166 2.87 -10.74 -12.70
N TRP A 167 1.88 -9.86 -12.81
CA TRP A 167 1.37 -9.10 -11.67
C TRP A 167 0.20 -9.84 -11.02
N GLY A 168 0.31 -10.07 -9.71
CA GLY A 168 -0.75 -10.54 -8.84
C GLY A 168 -1.26 -9.39 -7.97
N ILE A 169 -2.57 -9.36 -7.72
CA ILE A 169 -3.21 -8.39 -6.82
C ILE A 169 -4.10 -9.16 -5.85
N THR A 170 -3.96 -8.89 -4.56
CA THR A 170 -4.91 -9.38 -3.54
C THR A 170 -5.42 -8.22 -2.71
N THR A 171 -6.74 -8.17 -2.50
CA THR A 171 -7.38 -7.21 -1.58
C THR A 171 -7.35 -7.77 -0.16
N LEU A 172 -6.88 -6.97 0.80
CA LEU A 172 -6.87 -7.32 2.21
C LEU A 172 -8.30 -7.38 2.75
N ASN A 173 -8.64 -8.45 3.48
CA ASN A 173 -9.96 -8.59 4.10
C ASN A 173 -9.91 -8.04 5.54
N PRO A 174 -10.62 -6.94 5.87
CA PRO A 174 -10.56 -6.34 7.20
C PRO A 174 -11.08 -7.28 8.30
N ASN A 175 -12.13 -8.07 8.02
CA ASN A 175 -12.72 -9.02 8.97
C ASN A 175 -11.80 -10.19 9.34
N LYS A 176 -10.70 -10.40 8.58
CA LYS A 176 -9.66 -11.40 8.87
C LYS A 176 -8.32 -10.77 9.25
N THR A 177 -8.28 -9.46 9.51
CA THR A 177 -7.06 -8.71 9.81
C THR A 177 -7.05 -8.29 11.28
N LYS A 178 -6.01 -8.66 12.01
CA LYS A 178 -5.77 -8.20 13.40
C LYS A 178 -4.89 -6.97 13.38
N VAL A 179 -5.31 -5.94 14.11
CA VAL A 179 -4.55 -4.69 14.28
C VAL A 179 -3.66 -4.80 15.52
N GLN A 180 -2.40 -4.39 15.36
CA GLN A 180 -1.41 -4.18 16.41
C GLN A 180 -0.73 -2.83 16.14
N GLY A 181 0.00 -2.29 17.12
CA GLY A 181 0.72 -1.05 16.91
C GLY A 181 1.44 -0.56 18.16
N GLY A 182 1.94 0.66 18.07
CA GLY A 182 2.59 1.36 19.16
C GLY A 182 2.50 2.86 18.95
N CYS A 183 2.53 3.59 20.06
CA CYS A 183 2.30 5.03 20.10
C CYS A 183 3.53 5.76 20.67
N ASP A 184 4.72 5.29 20.28
CA ASP A 184 5.99 5.90 20.70
C ASP A 184 6.00 7.36 20.25
N HIS A 185 6.33 8.28 21.16
CA HIS A 185 6.02 9.72 21.01
C HIS A 185 6.42 10.34 19.66
N ALA A 186 7.54 9.91 19.07
CA ALA A 186 8.01 10.37 17.75
C ALA A 186 7.80 9.35 16.61
N TYR A 187 7.52 8.09 16.93
CA TYR A 187 7.50 6.95 16.00
C TYR A 187 6.24 6.05 16.16
N PRO A 188 5.03 6.60 15.99
CA PRO A 188 3.82 5.79 16.02
C PRO A 188 3.83 4.78 14.87
N HIS A 189 3.28 3.58 15.09
CA HIS A 189 3.26 2.52 14.09
C HIS A 189 2.01 1.65 14.17
N LEU A 190 1.67 1.03 13.04
CA LEU A 190 0.51 0.17 12.85
C LEU A 190 0.94 -1.11 12.12
N SER A 191 0.61 -2.27 12.69
CA SER A 191 0.87 -3.59 12.09
C SER A 191 -0.45 -4.31 11.86
N LEU A 192 -0.70 -4.71 10.61
CA LEU A 192 -1.89 -5.45 10.18
C LEU A 192 -1.50 -6.90 9.90
N SER A 193 -1.90 -7.80 10.79
CA SER A 193 -1.58 -9.23 10.71
C SER A 193 -2.79 -10.01 10.20
N PHE A 194 -2.63 -10.74 9.10
CA PHE A 194 -3.69 -11.48 8.41
C PHE A 194 -3.23 -12.94 8.15
N PRO A 195 -4.10 -13.88 7.72
CA PRO A 195 -3.79 -15.33 7.77
C PRO A 195 -2.57 -15.79 6.96
N TYR A 196 -2.07 -14.94 6.07
CA TYR A 196 -1.04 -15.23 5.09
C TYR A 196 0.14 -14.25 5.14
N GLY A 197 0.15 -13.30 6.07
CA GLY A 197 1.16 -12.24 6.07
C GLY A 197 0.92 -11.11 7.05
N ARG A 198 1.75 -10.08 6.91
CA ARG A 198 1.80 -8.89 7.76
C ARG A 198 2.14 -7.66 6.92
N LEU A 199 1.40 -6.57 7.15
CA LEU A 199 1.78 -5.21 6.72
C LEU A 199 2.21 -4.44 7.95
N THR A 200 3.27 -3.65 7.85
CA THR A 200 3.68 -2.72 8.93
C THR A 200 3.88 -1.34 8.35
N PHE A 201 3.27 -0.34 8.98
CA PHE A 201 3.39 1.09 8.68
C PHE A 201 4.06 1.76 9.88
N GLY A 202 5.20 2.40 9.68
CA GLY A 202 5.91 3.18 10.68
C GLY A 202 5.94 4.64 10.29
N PHE A 203 5.41 5.49 11.16
CA PHE A 203 5.30 6.93 10.94
C PHE A 203 6.42 7.66 11.70
N LYS A 204 6.75 8.86 11.25
CA LYS A 204 7.69 9.75 11.94
C LYS A 204 7.06 11.12 12.07
N GLN A 205 7.09 11.67 13.29
CA GLN A 205 6.70 13.05 13.55
C GLN A 205 7.91 13.97 13.36
N ASP A 206 7.70 15.02 12.58
CA ASP A 206 8.63 16.10 12.30
C ASP A 206 8.15 17.33 13.07
N MET A 207 8.70 17.51 14.27
CA MET A 207 8.28 18.54 15.22
C MET A 207 8.69 19.94 14.78
N GLU A 208 9.72 20.06 13.93
CA GLU A 208 10.17 21.34 13.36
C GLU A 208 9.21 21.82 12.28
N GLN A 209 8.74 20.90 11.42
CA GLN A 209 7.77 21.21 10.36
C GLN A 209 6.30 21.11 10.82
N GLY A 210 6.04 20.58 12.02
CA GLY A 210 4.70 20.35 12.53
C GLY A 210 3.91 19.31 11.72
N THR A 211 4.59 18.27 11.19
CA THR A 211 3.96 17.24 10.33
C THR A 211 4.23 15.82 10.79
N VAL A 212 3.45 14.88 10.28
CA VAL A 212 3.69 13.42 10.38
C VAL A 212 3.66 12.80 8.99
N TYR A 213 4.55 11.85 8.72
CA TYR A 213 4.61 11.12 7.44
C TYR A 213 4.91 9.64 7.64
N LEU A 214 4.59 8.82 6.64
CA LEU A 214 5.02 7.42 6.55
C LEU A 214 6.52 7.40 6.23
N ASN A 215 7.31 6.91 7.18
CA ASN A 215 8.78 6.81 7.09
C ASN A 215 9.24 5.38 6.78
N TYR A 216 8.55 4.40 7.36
CA TYR A 216 8.83 2.99 7.21
C TYR A 216 7.59 2.25 6.73
N MET A 217 7.77 1.31 5.80
CA MET A 217 6.75 0.32 5.53
C MET A 217 7.39 -1.04 5.22
N ALA A 218 6.77 -2.12 5.68
CA ALA A 218 7.16 -3.48 5.34
C ALA A 218 5.96 -4.38 5.00
N VAL A 219 6.23 -5.36 4.16
CA VAL A 219 5.29 -6.42 3.73
C VAL A 219 6.00 -7.76 3.89
N GLU A 220 5.32 -8.69 4.54
CA GLU A 220 5.62 -10.12 4.51
C GLU A 220 4.35 -10.80 4.00
N TYR A 221 4.40 -11.53 2.88
CA TYR A 221 3.22 -12.14 2.31
C TYR A 221 3.52 -13.50 1.67
N ASN A 222 2.81 -14.52 2.13
CA ASN A 222 2.89 -15.90 1.65
C ASN A 222 1.60 -16.25 0.88
N VAL A 223 1.65 -16.17 -0.45
CA VAL A 223 0.50 -16.37 -1.35
C VAL A 223 0.93 -17.08 -2.62
N SER A 224 0.14 -18.05 -3.08
CA SER A 224 0.33 -18.66 -4.41
C SER A 224 -0.53 -17.94 -5.43
N PHE A 225 0.09 -17.24 -6.38
CA PHE A 225 -0.59 -16.72 -7.56
C PHE A 225 -0.66 -17.77 -8.69
N PRO A 226 -1.58 -17.64 -9.67
CA PRO A 226 -1.67 -18.57 -10.79
C PRO A 226 -0.33 -18.70 -11.55
N GLN A 227 0.11 -19.93 -11.81
CA GLN A 227 1.40 -20.21 -12.49
C GLN A 227 2.65 -19.64 -11.78
N ALA A 228 2.58 -19.28 -10.49
CA ALA A 228 3.74 -18.77 -9.78
C ALA A 228 4.83 -19.84 -9.57
N ALA A 229 6.09 -19.41 -9.71
CA ALA A 229 7.27 -20.22 -9.40
C ALA A 229 7.76 -20.04 -7.94
N GLN A 230 7.22 -19.04 -7.22
CA GLN A 230 7.46 -18.81 -5.80
C GLN A 230 6.19 -18.28 -5.12
N TRP A 231 6.05 -18.51 -3.82
CA TRP A 231 4.87 -18.10 -3.04
C TRP A 231 5.18 -17.18 -1.85
N THR A 232 6.45 -16.96 -1.50
CA THR A 232 6.84 -16.05 -0.41
C THR A 232 7.44 -14.77 -0.97
N PHE A 233 6.93 -13.65 -0.50
CA PHE A 233 7.33 -12.31 -0.91
C PHE A 233 7.55 -11.44 0.33
N SER A 234 8.65 -10.70 0.35
CA SER A 234 8.88 -9.67 1.36
C SER A 234 9.53 -8.44 0.75
N ALA A 235 9.20 -7.28 1.29
CA ALA A 235 9.80 -6.01 0.92
C ALA A 235 9.69 -5.03 2.10
N GLN A 236 10.68 -4.15 2.24
CA GLN A 236 10.65 -3.06 3.22
C GLN A 236 11.30 -1.81 2.63
N ASN A 237 10.82 -0.65 3.04
CA ASN A 237 11.42 0.65 2.74
C ASN A 237 11.41 1.48 4.03
N SER A 238 12.58 1.99 4.44
CA SER A 238 12.80 2.74 5.69
C SER A 238 13.14 4.22 5.47
N SER A 239 12.96 4.72 4.24
CA SER A 239 13.25 6.10 3.85
C SER A 239 12.10 6.70 3.03
N LEU A 240 10.87 6.28 3.32
CA LEU A 240 9.67 6.88 2.75
C LEU A 240 9.47 8.30 3.30
N ARG A 241 8.82 9.16 2.51
CA ARG A 241 8.28 10.45 2.98
C ARG A 241 6.92 10.71 2.36
N GLU A 242 6.07 9.68 2.45
CA GLU A 242 4.75 9.64 1.83
C GLU A 242 3.62 9.86 2.86
N LEU A 243 2.41 10.09 2.37
CA LEU A 243 1.19 10.28 3.18
C LEU A 243 1.34 11.40 4.24
N GLN A 244 2.11 12.44 3.93
CA GLN A 244 2.43 13.52 4.86
C GLN A 244 1.21 14.41 5.16
N ALA A 245 0.93 14.66 6.43
CA ALA A 245 -0.09 15.61 6.88
C ALA A 245 0.42 16.48 8.05
N PRO A 246 -0.16 17.67 8.28
CA PRO A 246 0.04 18.43 9.51
C PRO A 246 -0.37 17.62 10.76
N LEU A 247 0.30 17.84 11.88
CA LEU A 247 -0.08 17.22 13.16
C LEU A 247 -1.54 17.60 13.54
N GLY A 248 -2.30 16.62 14.04
CA GLY A 248 -3.72 16.78 14.37
C GLY A 248 -4.68 16.72 13.16
N GLN A 249 -4.17 16.65 11.92
CA GLN A 249 -4.97 16.46 10.70
C GLN A 249 -4.82 15.05 10.14
N SER A 250 -5.83 14.60 9.38
CA SER A 250 -5.80 13.33 8.66
C SER A 250 -5.36 13.52 7.21
N PHE A 251 -4.47 12.67 6.72
CA PHE A 251 -4.17 12.56 5.30
C PHE A 251 -5.34 11.88 4.58
N CYS A 252 -5.86 12.53 3.55
CA CYS A 252 -6.97 12.06 2.74
C CYS A 252 -6.56 11.92 1.28
N CYS A 253 -6.89 10.80 0.64
CA CYS A 253 -6.69 10.63 -0.79
C CYS A 253 -7.70 9.64 -1.36
N ARG A 254 -8.26 9.91 -2.54
CA ARG A 254 -9.17 8.96 -3.20
C ARG A 254 -8.47 7.65 -3.46
N ASN A 255 -7.37 7.65 -4.18
CA ASN A 255 -6.51 6.49 -4.43
C ASN A 255 -5.04 6.93 -4.35
N THR A 256 -4.18 6.15 -3.70
CA THR A 256 -2.71 6.31 -3.77
C THR A 256 -2.02 4.95 -3.85
N SER A 257 -0.76 4.91 -4.29
CA SER A 257 0.05 3.70 -4.42
C SER A 257 1.46 3.96 -3.90
N ILE A 258 1.92 3.12 -2.97
CA ILE A 258 3.23 3.20 -2.32
C ILE A 258 4.14 2.14 -2.94
N VAL A 259 5.32 2.53 -3.42
CA VAL A 259 6.28 1.61 -4.04
C VAL A 259 7.32 1.18 -3.02
N LEU A 260 7.22 -0.05 -2.51
CA LEU A 260 8.18 -0.59 -1.54
C LEU A 260 9.41 -1.21 -2.22
N SER A 261 9.19 -1.83 -3.37
CA SER A 261 10.25 -2.32 -4.25
C SER A 261 9.71 -2.41 -5.68
N PRO A 262 10.58 -2.59 -6.71
CA PRO A 262 10.14 -2.80 -8.09
C PRO A 262 9.23 -4.02 -8.30
N ALA A 263 9.04 -4.87 -7.29
CA ALA A 263 8.18 -6.04 -7.32
C ALA A 263 7.05 -6.05 -6.27
N VAL A 264 7.00 -5.08 -5.35
CA VAL A 264 5.97 -5.01 -4.28
C VAL A 264 5.47 -3.58 -4.14
N HIS A 265 4.21 -3.39 -4.46
CA HIS A 265 3.47 -2.13 -4.38
C HIS A 265 2.28 -2.30 -3.44
N LEU A 266 1.88 -1.24 -2.75
CA LEU A 266 0.67 -1.20 -1.94
C LEU A 266 -0.27 -0.11 -2.44
N ASP A 267 -1.45 -0.51 -2.91
CA ASP A 267 -2.49 0.43 -3.31
C ASP A 267 -3.45 0.66 -2.13
N LEU A 268 -3.68 1.94 -1.81
CA LEU A 268 -4.60 2.40 -0.77
C LEU A 268 -5.75 3.17 -1.44
N LEU A 269 -6.93 2.57 -1.44
CA LEU A 269 -8.15 3.13 -2.01
C LEU A 269 -9.07 3.64 -0.90
N PHE A 270 -9.73 4.76 -1.16
CA PHE A 270 -10.55 5.54 -0.22
C PHE A 270 -9.80 5.86 1.09
N LEU A 271 -8.54 6.27 0.94
CA LEU A 271 -7.61 6.47 2.05
C LEU A 271 -8.01 7.67 2.92
N ARG A 272 -8.15 7.41 4.22
CA ARG A 272 -8.06 8.40 5.29
C ARG A 272 -7.14 7.86 6.38
N LEU A 273 -6.13 8.62 6.76
CA LEU A 273 -5.10 8.19 7.70
C LEU A 273 -4.78 9.30 8.67
N GLN A 274 -4.71 9.00 9.97
CA GLN A 274 -4.09 9.89 10.94
C GLN A 274 -3.16 9.08 11.84
N ALA A 275 -1.94 9.57 12.03
CA ALA A 275 -0.88 8.86 12.77
C ALA A 275 -0.24 9.72 13.88
N ALA A 276 -0.88 10.82 14.28
CA ALA A 276 -0.46 11.63 15.43
C ALA A 276 -1.64 12.48 15.92
N GLN A 277 -1.69 12.72 17.25
CA GLN A 277 -2.63 13.65 17.89
C GLN A 277 -4.10 13.39 17.49
N LEU A 278 -4.56 12.13 17.57
CA LEU A 278 -5.96 11.81 17.26
C LEU A 278 -6.87 12.35 18.37
N PRO A 279 -8.04 12.90 18.02
CA PRO A 279 -9.06 13.25 19.00
C PRO A 279 -9.46 12.06 19.89
N ASN A 280 -9.64 12.31 21.19
CA ASN A 280 -10.15 11.32 22.15
C ASN A 280 -11.55 10.79 21.81
N THR A 281 -12.26 11.38 20.85
CA THR A 281 -13.54 10.90 20.32
C THR A 281 -13.42 9.69 19.40
N GLY A 282 -12.22 9.29 18.98
CA GLY A 282 -12.02 8.15 18.07
C GLY A 282 -12.37 8.45 16.60
N HIS A 283 -12.57 9.73 16.26
CA HIS A 283 -12.75 10.20 14.88
C HIS A 283 -11.47 10.85 14.36
N LEU A 284 -11.21 10.70 13.06
CA LEU A 284 -10.12 11.43 12.40
C LEU A 284 -10.39 12.94 12.42
N GLY A 285 -9.32 13.72 12.58
CA GLY A 285 -9.31 15.17 12.49
C GLY A 285 -9.49 15.69 11.05
N PRO A 286 -9.37 17.03 10.85
CA PRO A 286 -9.57 17.69 9.57
C PRO A 286 -8.78 17.05 8.43
N CYS A 287 -9.38 17.02 7.24
CA CYS A 287 -8.94 16.22 6.10
C CYS A 287 -8.00 17.03 5.19
N PHE A 288 -6.71 16.68 5.18
CA PHE A 288 -5.67 17.23 4.32
C PHE A 288 -5.56 16.39 3.04
N SER A 289 -6.03 16.93 1.91
CA SER A 289 -6.12 16.22 0.64
C SER A 289 -4.78 16.06 -0.09
N CYS A 290 -4.58 14.90 -0.70
CA CYS A 290 -3.42 14.62 -1.56
C CYS A 290 -3.45 15.43 -2.88
N THR A 291 -2.26 15.69 -3.44
CA THR A 291 -2.11 16.43 -4.71
C THR A 291 -2.81 15.77 -5.89
N SER A 292 -2.98 14.43 -5.89
CA SER A 292 -3.70 13.73 -6.96
C SER A 292 -5.21 14.02 -6.99
N ASP A 293 -5.78 14.53 -5.89
CA ASP A 293 -7.15 15.03 -5.82
C ASP A 293 -7.22 16.57 -6.05
N GLN A 294 -6.13 17.22 -6.48
CA GLN A 294 -6.21 18.60 -6.97
C GLN A 294 -7.06 18.63 -8.25
N SER A 295 -8.28 19.11 -8.07
CA SER A 295 -9.30 19.22 -9.10
C SER A 295 -8.77 19.87 -10.38
N LEU A 296 -9.15 19.30 -11.53
CA LEU A 296 -9.00 19.89 -12.86
C LEU A 296 -9.64 21.30 -13.00
N LEU A 297 -10.32 21.78 -11.95
CA LEU A 297 -10.81 23.15 -11.78
C LEU A 297 -9.75 24.21 -12.10
N LEU A 298 -8.48 24.07 -11.68
CA LEU A 298 -7.49 25.13 -11.95
C LEU A 298 -7.18 25.24 -13.47
N PRO A 299 -6.81 24.16 -14.20
CA PRO A 299 -6.74 24.17 -15.66
C PRO A 299 -8.06 24.60 -16.35
N LEU A 300 -9.21 24.18 -15.82
CA LEU A 300 -10.53 24.51 -16.38
C LEU A 300 -10.85 26.00 -16.26
N ILE A 301 -10.61 26.62 -15.11
CA ILE A 301 -10.80 28.06 -14.87
C ILE A 301 -9.88 28.85 -15.81
N ILE A 302 -8.61 28.46 -15.93
CA ILE A 302 -7.65 29.08 -16.86
C ILE A 302 -8.17 28.99 -18.30
N GLY A 303 -8.68 27.82 -18.72
CA GLY A 303 -9.29 27.63 -20.05
C GLY A 303 -10.52 28.49 -20.30
N LEU A 304 -11.42 28.61 -19.32
CA LEU A 304 -12.63 29.45 -19.41
C LEU A 304 -12.29 30.95 -19.50
N VAL A 305 -11.30 31.41 -18.73
CA VAL A 305 -10.83 32.81 -18.78
C VAL A 305 -10.19 33.13 -20.14
N LEU A 306 -9.35 32.23 -20.67
CA LEU A 306 -8.76 32.37 -22.01
C LEU A 306 -9.83 32.42 -23.11
N LEU A 307 -10.83 31.55 -23.05
CA LEU A 307 -11.94 31.54 -24.01
C LEU A 307 -12.77 32.84 -23.92
N GLY A 308 -13.06 33.32 -22.71
CA GLY A 308 -13.74 34.60 -22.48
C GLY A 308 -12.99 35.78 -23.10
N LEU A 309 -11.69 35.90 -22.84
CA LEU A 309 -10.84 36.94 -23.42
C LEU A 309 -10.80 36.89 -24.96
N LEU A 310 -10.68 35.68 -25.55
CA LEU A 310 -10.70 35.51 -27.00
C LEU A 310 -12.03 35.98 -27.61
N THR A 311 -13.17 35.63 -27.01
CA THR A 311 -14.49 36.09 -27.52
C THR A 311 -14.66 37.60 -27.41
N LEU A 312 -14.16 38.23 -26.33
CA LEU A 312 -14.18 39.69 -26.17
C LEU A 312 -13.40 40.39 -27.29
N VAL A 313 -12.18 39.91 -27.60
CA VAL A 313 -11.34 40.46 -28.68
C VAL A 313 -12.01 40.28 -30.04
N LEU A 314 -12.62 39.13 -30.31
CA LEU A 314 -13.36 38.89 -31.55
C LEU A 314 -14.57 39.81 -31.71
N ILE A 315 -15.32 40.07 -30.63
CA ILE A 315 -16.45 41.01 -30.63
C ILE A 315 -15.96 42.44 -30.91
N ALA A 316 -14.89 42.88 -30.23
CA ALA A 316 -14.29 44.19 -30.45
C ALA A 316 -13.78 44.37 -31.89
N PHE A 317 -13.14 43.34 -32.45
CA PHE A 317 -12.70 43.30 -33.85
C PHE A 317 -13.89 43.37 -34.83
N CYS A 318 -14.97 42.63 -34.57
CA CYS A 318 -16.18 42.68 -35.39
C CYS A 318 -16.84 44.07 -35.39
N ILE A 319 -16.89 44.74 -34.23
CA ILE A 319 -17.47 46.09 -34.10
C ILE A 319 -16.60 47.14 -34.81
N THR A 320 -15.27 47.10 -34.60
CA THR A 320 -14.34 48.03 -35.25
C THR A 320 -14.32 47.87 -36.77
N ARG A 321 -14.25 46.63 -37.27
CA ARG A 321 -14.34 46.35 -38.72
C ARG A 321 -15.69 46.77 -39.31
N ARG A 322 -16.81 46.60 -38.60
CA ARG A 322 -18.13 47.08 -39.08
C ARG A 322 -18.22 48.61 -39.18
N ARG A 323 -17.46 49.37 -38.37
CA ARG A 323 -17.48 50.85 -38.42
C ARG A 323 -16.72 51.45 -39.60
N GLN A 324 -15.86 50.70 -40.29
CA GLN A 324 -15.08 51.23 -41.42
C GLN A 324 -15.85 51.29 -42.75
N SER A 325 -17.09 50.80 -42.81
CA SER A 325 -17.89 50.72 -44.05
C SER A 325 -18.67 52.01 -44.40
N THR A 326 -18.35 53.15 -43.79
CA THR A 326 -19.04 54.43 -44.07
C THR A 326 -18.09 55.62 -44.00
N TYR A 327 -17.09 55.61 -44.87
CA TYR A 327 -16.51 56.86 -45.39
C TYR A 327 -17.03 57.03 -46.83
N GLN A 328 -18.06 57.86 -46.97
CA GLN A 328 -18.48 58.36 -48.27
C GLN A 328 -17.61 59.60 -48.56
N PRO A 329 -16.72 59.57 -49.56
CA PRO A 329 -15.98 60.77 -49.96
C PRO A 329 -16.97 61.81 -50.51
N LEU A 330 -16.69 63.07 -50.19
CA LEU A 330 -17.38 64.25 -50.73
C LEU A 330 -16.95 64.53 -52.17
#